data_AF-A0A940ULM0-F1
#
_entry.id   AF-A0A940ULM0-F1
#
_cell.length_a   1.000
_cell.length_b   1.000
_cell.length_c   1.000
_cell.angle_alpha   90.00
_cell.angle_beta   90.00
_cell.angle_gamma   90.00
#
_symmetry.space_group_name_H-M   'P 1'
#
loop_
_entity.id
_entity.type
_entity.pdbx_description
1 polymer ?
#
loop_
_entity_poly.entity_id
_entity_poly.type
_entity_poly.pdbx_seq_one_letter_code
_entity_poly.pdbx_strand_id
1 'polypeptide(L)'
;MADNQKLKLALYWAASCGGCEIAIVELREKILVIDQIADIVFWPVAVDAKYKDVEAMPDQHIDVCLFNGAIRTSENEHMAHLLRKKAKILVAFGSCAHEGCIP
;
A
#
# COMPACT_ATOMS: atom_id res chain seq x y z
N MET A 1 12.06 27.86 3.99
CA MET A 1 12.46 26.56 3.39
C MET A 1 11.68 25.52 4.17
N ALA A 2 10.61 24.98 3.60
CA ALA A 2 9.86 23.92 4.26
C ALA A 2 10.72 22.66 4.18
N ASP A 3 11.01 22.02 5.31
CA ASP A 3 11.54 20.66 5.34
C ASP A 3 10.54 19.78 4.58
N ASN A 4 10.83 19.49 3.32
CA ASN A 4 9.95 18.76 2.43
C ASN A 4 10.08 17.27 2.76
N GLN A 5 9.47 16.86 3.87
CA GLN A 5 9.48 15.48 4.33
C GLN A 5 8.84 14.59 3.27
N LYS A 6 9.56 13.55 2.83
CA LYS A 6 9.04 12.58 1.85
C LYS A 6 7.73 11.97 2.36
N LEU A 7 6.78 11.79 1.45
CA LEU A 7 5.49 11.17 1.74
C LEU A 7 5.67 9.72 2.21
N LYS A 8 4.88 9.27 3.18
CA LYS A 8 4.87 7.87 3.60
C LYS A 8 3.86 7.09 2.76
N LEU A 9 4.39 6.28 1.83
CA LEU A 9 3.60 5.48 0.90
C LEU A 9 3.56 4.01 1.32
N ALA A 10 2.37 3.42 1.29
CA ALA A 10 2.19 1.99 1.45
C ALA A 10 1.46 1.39 0.24
N LEU A 11 1.79 0.14 -0.07
CA LEU A 11 1.13 -0.69 -1.07
C LEU A 11 0.92 -2.08 -0.47
N TYR A 12 -0.30 -2.60 -0.56
CA TYR A 12 -0.60 -3.91 0.00
C TYR A 12 -1.41 -4.78 -0.96
N TRP A 13 -0.94 -6.03 -1.08
CA TRP A 13 -1.53 -7.11 -1.87
C TRP A 13 -2.43 -7.97 -0.96
N ALA A 14 -3.74 -7.98 -1.19
CA ALA A 14 -4.70 -8.85 -0.50
C ALA A 14 -5.02 -10.14 -1.32
N ALA A 15 -6.27 -10.41 -1.70
CA ALA A 15 -6.57 -11.41 -2.72
C ALA A 15 -6.38 -10.78 -4.11
N SER A 16 -5.15 -10.77 -4.61
CA SER A 16 -4.75 -10.16 -5.88
C SER A 16 -3.99 -11.14 -6.79
N CYS A 17 -4.03 -10.87 -8.09
CA CYS A 17 -3.25 -11.59 -9.11
C CYS A 17 -1.86 -10.98 -9.36
N GLY A 18 -1.55 -9.84 -8.72
CA GLY A 18 -0.29 -9.11 -8.89
C GLY A 18 -0.28 -8.08 -10.01
N GLY A 19 -1.36 -7.98 -10.78
CA GLY A 19 -1.46 -7.02 -11.88
C GLY A 19 -1.37 -5.57 -11.41
N CYS A 20 -1.86 -5.27 -10.19
CA CYS A 20 -1.80 -3.93 -9.63
C CYS A 20 -0.34 -3.54 -9.29
N GLU A 21 0.42 -4.45 -8.70
CA GLU A 21 1.83 -4.28 -8.38
C GLU A 21 2.67 -4.11 -9.65
N ILE A 22 2.39 -4.95 -10.66
CA ILE A 22 3.02 -4.87 -11.98
C ILE A 22 2.75 -3.48 -12.60
N ALA A 23 1.54 -2.95 -12.47
CA ALA A 23 1.22 -1.62 -12.98
C ALA A 23 2.07 -0.50 -12.34
N ILE A 24 2.48 -0.66 -11.08
CA ILE A 24 3.38 0.30 -10.42
C ILE A 24 4.81 0.19 -10.96
N VAL A 25 5.34 -1.02 -11.11
CA VAL A 25 6.71 -1.20 -11.64
C VAL A 25 6.82 -0.90 -13.15
N GLU A 26 5.71 -0.98 -13.89
CA GLU A 26 5.62 -0.55 -15.29
C GLU A 26 5.73 0.97 -15.48
N LEU A 27 5.82 1.75 -14.39
CA LEU A 27 6.27 3.14 -14.46
C LEU A 27 7.73 3.27 -14.93
N ARG A 28 8.48 2.16 -14.97
CA ARG A 28 9.87 2.09 -15.45
C ARG A 28 10.72 3.13 -14.72
N GLU A 29 11.50 3.92 -15.44
CA GLU A 29 12.39 4.94 -14.85
C GLU A 29 11.67 6.00 -14.02
N LYS A 30 10.35 6.20 -14.23
CA LYS A 30 9.58 7.14 -13.41
C LYS A 30 9.39 6.66 -11.97
N ILE A 31 9.66 5.40 -11.66
CA ILE A 31 9.68 4.92 -10.28
C ILE A 31 10.77 5.63 -9.46
N LEU A 32 11.85 6.10 -10.10
CA LEU A 32 12.90 6.88 -9.44
C LEU A 32 12.39 8.26 -8.98
N VAL A 33 11.37 8.80 -9.65
CA VAL A 33 10.70 10.02 -9.18
C VAL A 33 9.89 9.74 -7.92
N ILE A 34 9.27 8.56 -7.82
CA ILE A 34 8.56 8.14 -6.61
C ILE A 34 9.54 8.05 -5.44
N ASP A 35 10.70 7.44 -5.62
CA ASP A 35 11.74 7.37 -4.59
C ASP A 35 12.17 8.77 -4.10
N GLN A 36 12.22 9.77 -4.98
CA GLN A 36 12.59 11.14 -4.60
C GLN A 36 11.53 11.83 -3.73
N ILE A 37 10.24 11.48 -3.86
CA ILE A 37 9.13 12.18 -3.21
C ILE A 37 8.45 11.38 -2.10
N ALA A 38 8.65 10.05 -2.06
CA ALA A 38 7.96 9.16 -1.14
C ALA A 38 8.90 8.09 -0.57
N ASP A 39 8.80 7.87 0.73
CA ASP A 39 9.36 6.71 1.41
C ASP A 39 8.33 5.58 1.40
N ILE A 40 8.69 4.45 0.81
CA ILE A 40 7.87 3.24 0.85
C ILE A 40 8.03 2.58 2.21
N VAL A 41 7.02 2.73 3.07
CA VAL A 41 7.03 2.20 4.45
C VAL A 41 6.47 0.79 4.55
N PHE A 42 5.67 0.38 3.58
CA PHE A 42 5.11 -0.96 3.53
C PHE A 42 4.79 -1.35 2.09
N TRP A 43 5.54 -2.30 1.54
CA TRP A 43 5.26 -2.91 0.25
C TRP A 43 5.90 -4.31 0.20
N PRO A 44 5.20 -5.36 0.69
CA PRO A 44 5.81 -6.66 0.93
C PRO A 44 6.53 -7.33 -0.26
N VAL A 45 6.16 -6.98 -1.49
CA VAL A 45 6.81 -7.50 -2.71
C VAL A 45 8.15 -6.81 -3.02
N ALA A 46 8.36 -5.59 -2.54
CA ALA A 46 9.50 -4.74 -2.91
C ALA A 46 10.43 -4.40 -1.74
N VAL A 47 9.92 -4.39 -0.51
CA VAL A 47 10.68 -4.07 0.70
C VAL A 47 10.47 -5.14 1.77
N ASP A 48 11.49 -5.34 2.61
CA ASP A 48 11.44 -6.30 3.72
C ASP A 48 10.65 -5.74 4.92
N ALA A 49 9.35 -5.55 4.74
CA ALA A 49 8.44 -5.08 5.78
C ALA A 49 7.54 -6.22 6.26
N LYS A 50 7.36 -6.33 7.58
CA LYS A 50 6.50 -7.32 8.23
C LYS A 50 5.23 -6.65 8.74
N TYR A 51 4.18 -7.44 8.97
CA TYR A 51 2.92 -6.92 9.52
C TYR A 51 3.11 -6.27 10.89
N LYS A 52 4.01 -6.82 11.73
CA LYS A 52 4.35 -6.26 13.03
C LYS A 52 4.89 -4.83 12.94
N ASP A 53 5.60 -4.50 11.86
CA ASP A 53 6.12 -3.15 11.66
C ASP A 53 4.95 -2.18 11.43
N VAL A 54 3.94 -2.59 10.65
CA VAL A 54 2.71 -1.81 10.41
C VAL A 54 1.86 -1.69 11.68
N GLU A 55 1.75 -2.75 12.47
CA GLU A 55 1.04 -2.73 13.75
C GLU A 55 1.65 -1.71 14.72
N ALA A 56 2.98 -1.64 14.77
CA ALA A 56 3.74 -0.73 15.63
C ALA A 56 3.76 0.72 15.14
N MET A 57 3.44 0.98 13.86
CA MET A 57 3.34 2.35 13.35
C MET A 57 2.25 3.13 14.10
N PRO A 58 2.44 4.45 14.36
CA PRO A 58 1.36 5.30 14.85
C PRO A 58 0.15 5.29 13.90
N ASP A 59 -1.03 5.55 14.43
CA ASP A 59 -2.23 5.71 13.59
C ASP A 59 -2.07 6.93 12.69
N GLN A 60 -2.60 6.85 11.47
CA GLN A 60 -2.45 7.90 10.45
C GLN A 60 -0.98 8.24 10.10
N HIS A 61 -0.01 7.35 10.36
CA HIS A 61 1.38 7.55 9.98
C HIS A 61 1.63 7.42 8.48
N ILE A 62 0.83 6.60 7.78
CA ILE A 62 0.91 6.42 6.33
C ILE A 62 0.11 7.54 5.67
N ASP A 63 0.72 8.30 4.77
CA ASP A 63 0.02 9.37 4.06
C ASP A 63 -0.97 8.81 3.05
N VAL A 64 -0.49 7.87 2.22
CA VAL A 64 -1.32 7.20 1.21
C VAL A 64 -1.02 5.70 1.23
N CYS A 65 -2.08 4.90 1.27
CA CYS A 65 -2.02 3.46 1.11
C CYS A 65 -2.78 3.05 -0.16
N LEU A 66 -2.10 2.38 -1.09
CA LEU A 66 -2.70 1.71 -2.23
C LEU A 66 -3.03 0.28 -1.83
N PHE A 67 -4.30 0.05 -1.50
CA PHE A 67 -4.81 -1.28 -1.16
C PHE A 67 -5.30 -1.95 -2.43
N ASN A 68 -4.72 -3.10 -2.80
CA ASN A 68 -5.16 -3.85 -3.97
C ASN A 68 -5.52 -5.29 -3.62
N GLY A 69 -6.38 -5.89 -4.45
CA GLY A 69 -6.97 -7.21 -4.20
C GLY A 69 -8.23 -7.19 -3.34
N ALA A 70 -9.01 -8.26 -3.45
CA ALA A 70 -10.25 -8.45 -2.71
C ALA A 70 -9.99 -8.96 -1.27
N ILE A 71 -11.05 -9.00 -0.45
CA ILE A 71 -11.02 -9.61 0.89
C ILE A 71 -11.57 -11.04 0.79
N ARG A 72 -10.70 -12.05 0.93
CA ARG A 72 -11.13 -13.47 0.90
C ARG A 72 -10.89 -14.23 2.21
N THR A 73 -9.94 -13.76 3.01
CA THR A 73 -9.57 -14.38 4.30
C THR A 73 -9.67 -13.38 5.44
N SER A 74 -9.71 -13.91 6.67
CA SER A 74 -9.60 -13.11 7.89
C SER A 74 -8.28 -12.33 7.97
N GLU A 75 -7.21 -12.82 7.35
CA GLU A 75 -5.95 -12.08 7.24
C GLU A 75 -6.12 -10.84 6.34
N ASN A 76 -6.78 -10.97 5.19
CA ASN A 76 -7.04 -9.82 4.32
C ASN A 76 -7.91 -8.78 5.02
N GLU A 77 -8.97 -9.24 5.71
CA GLU A 77 -9.85 -8.38 6.49
C GLU A 77 -9.08 -7.64 7.60
N HIS A 78 -8.27 -8.37 8.35
CA HIS A 78 -7.40 -7.79 9.38
C HIS A 78 -6.48 -6.71 8.82
N MET A 79 -5.79 -7.01 7.72
CA MET A 79 -4.88 -6.07 7.08
C MET A 79 -5.62 -4.85 6.49
N ALA A 80 -6.82 -5.02 5.95
CA ALA A 80 -7.64 -3.91 5.46
C ALA A 80 -8.02 -2.95 6.61
N HIS A 81 -8.47 -3.48 7.74
CA HIS A 81 -8.78 -2.67 8.92
C HIS A 81 -7.54 -2.01 9.51
N LEU A 82 -6.43 -2.75 9.62
CA LEU A 82 -5.16 -2.20 10.11
C LEU A 82 -4.69 -1.05 9.22
N LEU A 83 -4.60 -1.25 7.91
CA LEU A 83 -4.14 -0.23 6.97
C LEU A 83 -5.09 0.96 6.90
N ARG A 84 -6.42 0.75 7.02
CA ARG A 84 -7.40 1.84 7.11
C ARG A 84 -7.20 2.71 8.35
N LYS A 85 -6.73 2.12 9.45
CA LYS A 85 -6.40 2.83 10.69
C LYS A 85 -5.04 3.54 10.60
N LYS A 86 -4.05 2.92 9.95
CA LYS A 86 -2.69 3.47 9.79
C LYS A 86 -2.57 4.52 8.69
N ALA A 87 -3.46 4.52 7.69
CA ALA A 87 -3.43 5.46 6.57
C ALA A 87 -4.36 6.66 6.73
N LYS A 88 -3.85 7.85 6.41
CA LYS A 88 -4.67 9.07 6.24
C LYS A 88 -5.62 8.87 5.05
N ILE A 89 -5.07 8.44 3.92
CA ILE A 89 -5.82 8.11 2.70
C ILE A 89 -5.57 6.65 2.34
N LEU A 90 -6.65 5.87 2.23
CA LEU A 90 -6.60 4.51 1.70
C LEU A 90 -7.35 4.51 0.36
N VAL A 91 -6.65 4.11 -0.69
CA VAL A 91 -7.14 4.05 -2.07
C VAL A 91 -7.36 2.59 -2.43
N ALA A 92 -8.57 2.25 -2.86
CA ALA A 92 -8.85 0.97 -3.50
C ALA A 92 -8.24 1.00 -4.91
N PHE A 93 -7.11 0.32 -5.08
CA PHE A 93 -6.35 0.28 -6.32
C PHE A 93 -6.66 -1.00 -7.09
N GLY A 94 -7.39 -0.87 -8.19
CA GLY A 94 -7.84 -1.99 -9.03
C GLY A 94 -9.26 -2.47 -8.70
N SER A 95 -9.92 -3.10 -9.67
CA SER A 95 -11.33 -3.48 -9.58
C SER A 95 -11.60 -4.50 -8.46
N CYS A 96 -10.67 -5.41 -8.18
CA CYS A 96 -10.84 -6.39 -7.08
C CYS A 96 -10.93 -5.70 -5.70
N ALA A 97 -10.14 -4.64 -5.46
CA ALA A 97 -10.22 -3.88 -4.21
C ALA A 97 -11.45 -2.97 -4.15
N HIS A 98 -11.96 -2.52 -5.30
CA HIS A 98 -13.11 -1.64 -5.37
C HIS A 98 -14.46 -2.37 -5.28
N GLU A 99 -14.60 -3.47 -6.03
CA GLU A 99 -15.88 -4.18 -6.26
C GLU A 99 -15.80 -5.69 -5.99
N GLY A 100 -14.65 -6.21 -5.52
CA GLY A 100 -14.47 -7.62 -5.19
C GLY A 100 -14.06 -8.52 -6.37
N CYS A 101 -14.54 -8.23 -7.59
CA CYS A 101 -14.24 -8.91 -8.87
C CYS A 101 -13.72 -10.38 -8.77
N ILE A 102 -12.60 -10.70 -9.45
CA ILE A 102 -12.04 -12.06 -9.52
C ILE A 102 -10.99 -12.22 -8.40
N PRO A 103 -11.10 -13.27 -7.57
CA PRO A 103 -10.15 -13.57 -6.51
C PRO A 103 -9.04 -14.56 -6.90
#